data_AF-A0A3D4IHD7-F1
#
_entry.id   AF-A0A3D4IHD7-F1
#
_cell.length_a   1.000
_cell.length_b   1.000
_cell.length_c   1.000
_cell.angle_alpha   90.00
_cell.angle_beta   90.00
_cell.angle_gamma   90.00
#
_symmetry.space_group_name_H-M   'P 1'
#
loop_
_entity.id
_entity.type
_entity.pdbx_description
1 polymer ?
#
loop_
_entity_poly.entity_id
_entity_poly.type
_entity_poly.pdbx_seq_one_letter_code
_entity_poly.pdbx_strand_id
1 'polypeptide(L)'
;FYFFTWLIGLGAGYWAVFVTNAAEQFGTNIRSTVSNTVPNFVRGALVPMGWVFAFLYPKVGMTYAALFIGITVSVVAIYATFQIEETYGKDLDYVEE
;
A
#
# COMPACT_ATOMS: atom_id res chain seq x y z
N PHE A 1 -17.71 18.17 -5.67
CA PHE A 1 -16.54 18.45 -4.83
C PHE A 1 -16.67 17.77 -3.46
N TYR A 2 -17.59 18.19 -2.58
CA TYR A 2 -17.78 17.59 -1.24
C TYR A 2 -18.05 16.08 -1.21
N PHE A 3 -18.78 15.56 -2.20
CA PHE A 3 -19.01 14.12 -2.33
C PHE A 3 -17.71 13.35 -2.64
N PHE A 4 -16.85 13.89 -3.49
CA PHE A 4 -15.56 13.27 -3.83
C PHE A 4 -14.59 13.32 -2.66
N THR A 5 -14.53 14.43 -1.90
CA THR A 5 -13.72 14.50 -0.68
C THR A 5 -14.23 13.53 0.39
N TRP A 6 -15.54 13.32 0.51
CA TRP A 6 -16.09 12.30 1.39
C TRP A 6 -15.68 10.88 0.98
N LEU A 7 -15.76 10.55 -0.32
CA LEU A 7 -15.29 9.26 -0.85
C LEU A 7 -13.78 9.03 -0.60
N ILE A 8 -12.95 10.05 -0.79
CA ILE A 8 -11.51 9.98 -0.47
C ILE A 8 -11.30 9.80 1.04
N GLY A 9 -12.13 10.44 1.88
CA GLY A 9 -12.11 10.30 3.33
C GLY A 9 -12.39 8.87 3.81
N LEU A 10 -13.27 8.12 3.14
CA LEU A 10 -13.47 6.69 3.43
C LEU A 10 -12.18 5.88 3.20
N GLY A 11 -11.41 6.24 2.16
CA GLY A 11 -10.11 5.63 1.87
C GLY A 11 -9.07 5.85 2.97
N ALA A 12 -9.17 6.92 3.77
CA ALA A 12 -8.28 7.13 4.90
C ALA A 12 -8.43 6.06 5.99
N GLY A 13 -9.64 5.49 6.14
CA GLY A 13 -9.91 4.40 7.09
C GLY A 13 -9.25 3.07 6.72
N TYR A 14 -8.98 2.84 5.43
CA TYR A 14 -8.28 1.65 4.94
C TYR A 14 -6.89 1.49 5.58
N TRP A 15 -6.25 2.61 5.95
CA TRP A 15 -4.93 2.58 6.55
C TRP A 15 -4.85 1.71 7.81
N ALA A 16 -5.89 1.71 8.65
CA ALA A 16 -5.92 0.87 9.85
C ALA A 16 -5.92 -0.62 9.48
N VAL A 17 -6.78 -1.02 8.52
CA VAL A 17 -6.90 -2.41 8.05
C VAL A 17 -5.61 -2.88 7.38
N PHE A 18 -4.96 -2.00 6.62
CA PHE A 18 -3.67 -2.29 5.99
C PHE A 18 -2.58 -2.63 7.02
N VAL A 19 -2.44 -1.83 8.08
CA VAL A 19 -1.41 -2.05 9.11
C VAL A 19 -1.69 -3.33 9.90
N THR A 20 -2.96 -3.62 10.22
CA THR A 20 -3.32 -4.84 10.94
C THR A 20 -3.08 -6.09 10.09
N ASN A 21 -3.46 -6.08 8.82
CA ASN A 21 -3.21 -7.21 7.92
C ASN A 21 -1.71 -7.47 7.75
N ALA A 22 -0.89 -6.41 7.60
CA ALA A 22 0.56 -6.56 7.57
C ALA A 22 1.13 -7.15 8.87
N ALA A 23 0.54 -6.84 10.03
CA ALA A 23 0.96 -7.39 11.32
C ALA A 23 0.52 -8.85 11.53
N GLU A 24 -0.59 -9.26 10.91
CA GLU A 24 -1.16 -10.62 11.00
C GLU A 24 -0.41 -11.64 10.14
N GLN A 25 0.34 -11.20 9.13
CA GLN A 25 1.13 -12.08 8.28
C GLN A 25 2.40 -12.64 8.94
N PHE A 26 2.80 -12.07 10.09
CA PHE A 26 4.05 -12.38 10.75
C PHE A 26 3.84 -12.79 12.21
N GLY A 27 4.80 -13.54 12.73
CA GLY A 27 4.79 -14.05 14.09
C GLY A 27 4.82 -12.93 15.13
N THR A 28 4.34 -13.21 16.33
CA THR A 28 4.19 -12.22 17.42
C THR A 28 5.51 -11.53 17.78
N ASN A 29 6.63 -12.21 17.59
CA ASN A 29 7.97 -11.71 17.92
C ASN A 29 8.44 -10.53 17.04
N ILE A 30 8.06 -10.50 15.76
CA ILE A 30 8.46 -9.41 14.84
C ILE A 30 7.28 -8.53 14.41
N ARG A 31 6.07 -8.84 14.89
CA ARG A 31 4.84 -8.09 14.58
C ARG A 31 4.98 -6.58 14.78
N SER A 32 5.58 -6.15 15.90
CA SER A 32 5.83 -4.72 16.18
C SER A 32 6.82 -4.09 15.19
N THR A 33 7.83 -4.83 14.76
CA THR A 33 8.79 -4.37 13.75
C THR A 33 8.09 -4.22 12.41
N VAL A 34 7.35 -5.24 11.97
CA VAL A 34 6.66 -5.27 10.66
C VAL A 34 5.56 -4.21 10.57
N SER A 35 4.75 -4.04 11.62
CA SER A 35 3.68 -3.04 11.65
C SER A 35 4.22 -1.61 11.51
N ASN A 36 5.49 -1.38 11.82
CA ASN A 36 6.16 -0.10 11.66
C ASN A 36 6.98 0.01 10.36
N THR A 37 7.63 -1.06 9.90
CA THR A 37 8.47 -1.04 8.70
C THR A 37 7.63 -1.04 7.42
N VAL A 38 6.55 -1.82 7.36
CA VAL A 38 5.69 -1.91 6.16
C VAL A 38 5.10 -0.55 5.78
N PRO A 39 4.50 0.24 6.70
CA PRO A 39 4.03 1.58 6.37
C PRO A 39 5.15 2.56 6.00
N ASN A 40 6.32 2.42 6.62
CA ASN A 40 7.48 3.24 6.26
C ASN A 40 8.00 2.93 4.85
N PHE A 41 7.92 1.66 4.42
CA PHE A 41 8.26 1.27 3.06
C PHE A 41 7.27 1.86 2.04
N VAL A 42 5.97 1.84 2.33
CA VAL A 42 4.95 2.51 1.50
C VAL A 42 5.25 4.00 1.36
N ARG A 43 5.63 4.68 2.45
CA ARG A 43 6.06 6.09 2.40
C ARG A 43 7.33 6.28 1.57
N GLY A 44 8.31 5.38 1.71
CA GLY A 44 9.55 5.40 0.93
C GLY A 44 9.31 5.23 -0.58
N ALA A 45 8.33 4.42 -0.96
CA ALA A 45 7.95 4.21 -2.36
C ALA A 45 7.39 5.48 -3.03
N LEU A 46 6.99 6.50 -2.27
CA LEU A 46 6.57 7.79 -2.82
C LEU A 46 7.68 8.51 -3.59
N VAL A 47 8.93 8.36 -3.17
CA VAL A 47 10.09 9.02 -3.81
C VAL A 47 10.27 8.58 -5.26
N PRO A 48 10.40 7.28 -5.59
CA PRO A 48 10.53 6.85 -6.98
C PRO A 48 9.26 7.16 -7.79
N MET A 49 8.06 7.07 -7.20
CA MET A 49 6.83 7.51 -7.87
C MET A 49 6.88 8.99 -8.25
N GLY A 50 7.40 9.84 -7.36
CA GLY A 50 7.60 11.26 -7.63
C GLY A 50 8.60 11.52 -8.76
N TRP A 51 9.70 10.76 -8.84
CA TRP A 51 10.66 10.86 -9.95
C TRP A 51 10.03 10.47 -11.29
N VAL A 52 9.27 9.37 -11.32
CA VAL A 52 8.52 8.95 -12.51
C VAL A 52 7.50 10.01 -12.90
N PHE A 53 6.77 10.58 -11.95
CA PHE A 53 5.82 11.66 -12.20
C PHE A 53 6.50 12.89 -12.80
N ALA A 54 7.59 13.36 -12.20
CA ALA A 54 8.34 14.52 -12.67
C ALA A 54 8.90 14.32 -14.08
N PHE A 55 9.25 13.08 -14.45
CA PHE A 55 9.69 12.73 -15.79
C PHE A 55 8.54 12.69 -16.82
N LEU A 56 7.36 12.19 -16.44
CA LEU A 56 6.19 12.09 -17.32
C LEU A 56 5.44 13.41 -17.47
N TYR A 57 5.35 14.20 -16.40
CA TYR A 57 4.62 15.47 -16.33
C TYR A 57 4.88 16.40 -17.55
N PRO A 58 6.12 16.71 -17.93
CA PRO A 58 6.39 17.61 -19.06
C PRO A 58 6.06 17.00 -20.43
N LYS A 59 5.91 15.67 -20.54
CA LYS A 59 5.71 14.96 -21.82
C LYS A 59 4.25 14.71 -22.16
N VAL A 60 3.47 14.35 -21.16
CA VAL A 60 2.07 13.91 -21.34
C VAL A 60 1.07 14.76 -20.56
N GLY A 61 1.54 15.72 -19.74
CA GLY A 61 0.70 16.55 -18.90
C GLY A 61 0.24 15.87 -17.61
N MET A 62 -0.33 16.66 -16.70
CA MET A 62 -0.67 16.24 -15.32
C MET A 62 -1.62 15.04 -15.27
N THR A 63 -2.71 15.08 -16.03
CA THR A 63 -3.77 14.05 -15.97
C THR A 63 -3.25 12.68 -16.41
N TYR A 64 -2.55 12.62 -17.55
CA TYR A 64 -2.01 11.36 -18.08
C TYR A 64 -0.85 10.84 -17.24
N ALA A 65 0.01 11.71 -16.70
CA ALA A 65 1.08 11.31 -15.79
C ALA A 65 0.52 10.70 -14.49
N ALA A 66 -0.51 11.31 -13.91
CA ALA A 66 -1.18 10.78 -12.72
C ALA A 66 -1.90 9.45 -12.99
N LEU A 67 -2.59 9.34 -14.12
CA LEU A 67 -3.23 8.09 -14.57
C LEU A 67 -2.22 6.96 -14.74
N PHE A 68 -1.09 7.22 -15.40
CA PHE A 68 -0.06 6.21 -15.63
C PHE A 68 0.48 5.63 -14.32
N ILE A 69 0.78 6.49 -13.35
CA ILE A 69 1.24 6.05 -12.02
C ILE A 69 0.14 5.29 -11.30
N GLY A 70 -1.09 5.85 -11.27
CA GLY A 70 -2.22 5.21 -10.60
C GLY A 70 -2.47 3.79 -11.11
N ILE A 71 -2.54 3.62 -12.44
CA ILE A 71 -2.73 2.30 -13.07
C ILE A 71 -1.56 1.36 -12.75
N THR A 72 -0.32 1.83 -12.88
CA THR A 72 0.87 1.00 -12.63
C THR A 72 0.89 0.49 -11.19
N VAL A 73 0.64 1.37 -10.22
CA VAL A 73 0.59 1.02 -8.79
C VAL A 73 -0.57 0.06 -8.50
N SER A 74 -1.75 0.30 -9.08
CA SER A 74 -2.89 -0.61 -8.91
C SER A 74 -2.63 -2.01 -9.46
N VAL A 75 -2.01 -2.14 -10.63
CA VAL A 75 -1.66 -3.44 -11.23
C VAL A 75 -0.66 -4.18 -10.35
N VAL A 76 0.39 -3.50 -9.89
CA VAL A 76 1.39 -4.10 -8.97
C VAL A 76 0.75 -4.49 -7.65
N ALA A 77 -0.14 -3.67 -7.09
CA ALA A 77 -0.84 -3.98 -5.85
C ALA A 77 -1.72 -5.22 -5.98
N ILE A 78 -2.53 -5.31 -7.04
CA ILE A 78 -3.37 -6.48 -7.33
C ILE A 78 -2.51 -7.73 -7.48
N TYR A 79 -1.42 -7.64 -8.25
CA TYR A 79 -0.48 -8.75 -8.41
C TYR A 79 0.13 -9.20 -7.08
N ALA A 80 0.57 -8.25 -6.25
CA ALA A 80 1.12 -8.56 -4.92
C ALA A 80 0.08 -9.21 -4.01
N THR A 81 -1.18 -8.77 -4.05
CA THR A 81 -2.27 -9.38 -3.27
C THR A 81 -2.49 -10.84 -3.63
N PHE A 82 -2.36 -11.24 -4.90
CA PHE A 82 -2.45 -12.65 -5.30
C PHE A 82 -1.29 -13.51 -4.79
N GLN A 83 -0.18 -12.89 -4.40
CA GLN A 83 1.03 -13.59 -3.96
C GLN A 83 1.13 -13.71 -2.43
N ILE A 84 0.26 -13.01 -1.70
CA ILE A 84 0.15 -13.09 -0.25
C ILE A 84 -0.57 -14.40 0.13
N GLU A 85 -0.04 -15.11 1.12
CA GLU A 85 -0.70 -16.29 1.70
C GLU A 85 -1.99 -15.89 2.42
N GLU A 86 -3.03 -16.71 2.21
CA GLU A 86 -4.31 -16.56 2.91
C GLU A 86 -4.11 -16.73 4.42
N THR A 87 -4.42 -15.69 5.20
CA THR A 87 -4.29 -15.70 6.67
C THR A 87 -5.53 -16.28 7.35
N TYR A 88 -6.60 -16.57 6.59
CA TYR A 88 -7.87 -17.07 7.12
C TYR A 88 -7.71 -18.49 7.67
N GLY A 89 -7.72 -18.62 9.01
CA GLY A 89 -7.56 -19.89 9.72
C GLY A 89 -6.12 -20.22 10.14
N LYS A 90 -5.17 -19.31 9.93
CA LYS A 90 -3.80 -19.44 10.47
C LYS A 90 -3.81 -19.03 11.94
N ASP A 91 -3.26 -19.87 12.81
CA ASP A 91 -3.07 -19.51 14.22
C ASP A 91 -2.09 -18.32 14.28
N LEU A 92 -2.43 -17.25 15.01
CA LEU A 92 -1.66 -15.99 14.99
C LEU A 92 -0.55 -15.96 16.05
N ASP A 93 -0.51 -16.94 16.95
CA ASP A 93 0.52 -17.13 17.97
C ASP A 93 1.55 -18.17 17.51
N TYR A 94 2.34 -17.81 16.51
CA TYR A 94 3.54 -18.55 16.14
C TYR A 94 4.77 -17.65 16.18
N VAL A 95 5.90 -18.28 16.47
CA VAL A 95 7.22 -17.67 16.42
C VAL A 95 7.84 -18.01 15.08
N GLU A 96 8.28 -17.00 14.33
CA GLU A 96 9.13 -17.21 13.16
C GLU A 96 10.56 -17.52 13.64
N GLU A 97 11.13 -18.64 13.17
CA GLU A 97 12.56 -18.99 13.30
C GLU A 97 13.38 -18.44 12.13
#